data_AF-A0A7Y0Y4X5-F1
#
_entry.id   AF-A0A7Y0Y4X5-F1
#
_cell.length_a   1.000
_cell.length_b   1.000
_cell.length_c   1.000
_cell.angle_alpha   90.00
_cell.angle_beta   90.00
_cell.angle_gamma   90.00
#
_symmetry.space_group_name_H-M   'P 1'
#
loop_
_entity.id
_entity.type
_entity.pdbx_description
1 polymer ?
#
loop_
_entity_poly.entity_id
_entity_poly.type
_entity_poly.pdbx_seq_one_letter_code
_entity_poly.pdbx_strand_id
1 'polypeptide(L)'
;MGKNLARLARFEPGPRAARWLAEAGVEAAWVYEIPLTTQFRGITARDGLILAGPGGLAEAAPFWNYAPAVAKRWFEGALAIAREGLPVPPAPVALNVTVPIVPPEVASQIVRESGCRTAKVKVADPRANLDADVARVRAVRAALDELWGPGAAINAPGSDGFMRCQPGWAPHEPGVNILATGGNAAGGGDILSIEDGVNPKVGGWGQAPHEVETNAANASGVTQASGGQIRVDVNAAWSLEQARENLPRLVEAADGLEYAEQPCRDLRDLAVLQAEGIAPIAADESIRLAPDPALAIREVVAAGLAAMVIKAMPLRGPAAALQALAQAMAQAFAPTVRRQESLGFATQGFLLETANRDCFRGASAQRGFGGDAKSLPSPIRFHAATAVPRENNADCQITEDGIKTNSERNGTEARPMVVVSSALDSGVGLVAGMSLATMLYQDSDPQTSPSLAGTQKSAPGERFSPSIMNPQPSVAMGLGTGRLMRGGILVEEPRLENGCLIPPIKPQLNLDLPAPDAELSARWRERLEMIAGI
;
A
#
# COMPACT_ATOMS: atom_id res chain seq x y z
N MET A 1 7.85 30.14 10.42
CA MET A 1 7.27 28.94 11.07
C MET A 1 5.97 29.36 11.74
N GLY A 2 4.83 28.80 11.32
CA GLY A 2 3.56 29.05 11.99
C GLY A 2 3.61 28.55 13.44
N LYS A 3 2.81 29.15 14.32
CA LYS A 3 2.64 28.69 15.71
C LYS A 3 2.12 27.25 15.68
N ASN A 4 2.74 26.34 16.45
CA ASN A 4 2.19 25.00 16.66
C ASN A 4 0.84 25.15 17.39
N LEU A 5 -0.25 24.71 16.76
CA LEU A 5 -1.61 24.81 17.30
C LEU A 5 -2.11 23.48 17.88
N ALA A 6 -1.27 22.45 17.92
CA ALA A 6 -1.61 21.17 18.53
C ALA A 6 -1.83 21.31 20.03
N ARG A 7 -2.66 20.42 20.55
CA ARG A 7 -3.02 20.30 21.95
C ARG A 7 -2.84 18.88 22.41
N LEU A 8 -2.38 18.70 23.63
CA LEU A 8 -2.12 17.39 24.22
C LEU A 8 -2.32 17.47 25.73
N ALA A 9 -3.03 16.51 26.31
CA ALA A 9 -3.14 16.39 27.76
C ALA A 9 -3.18 14.94 28.19
N ARG A 10 -2.79 14.68 29.44
CA ARG A 10 -2.97 13.37 30.06
C ARG A 10 -4.44 12.98 30.02
N PHE A 11 -4.70 11.75 29.61
CA PHE A 11 -6.05 11.20 29.51
C PHE A 11 -6.29 10.17 30.60
N GLU A 12 -7.36 10.38 31.36
CA GLU A 12 -7.83 9.46 32.39
C GLU A 12 -9.06 8.70 31.86
N PRO A 13 -8.92 7.40 31.54
CA PRO A 13 -10.01 6.56 31.05
C PRO A 13 -11.05 6.28 32.14
N GLY A 14 -12.25 5.86 31.74
CA GLY A 14 -13.23 5.33 32.70
C GLY A 14 -12.82 3.96 33.26
N PRO A 15 -13.58 3.38 34.21
CA PRO A 15 -13.17 2.16 34.91
C PRO A 15 -13.03 0.92 34.02
N ARG A 16 -13.88 0.74 33.00
CA ARG A 16 -13.81 -0.44 32.11
C ARG A 16 -12.65 -0.29 31.15
N ALA A 17 -12.53 0.88 30.54
CA ALA A 17 -11.45 1.24 29.65
C ALA A 17 -10.10 1.16 30.37
N ALA A 18 -10.01 1.65 31.61
CA ALA A 18 -8.80 1.58 32.43
C ALA A 18 -8.32 0.13 32.59
N ARG A 19 -9.22 -0.79 32.94
CA ARG A 19 -8.88 -2.23 33.05
C ARG A 19 -8.43 -2.79 31.72
N TRP A 20 -9.17 -2.51 30.64
CA TRP A 20 -8.84 -3.00 29.30
C TRP A 20 -7.46 -2.51 28.81
N LEU A 21 -7.16 -1.23 29.00
CA LEU A 21 -5.87 -0.64 28.67
C LEU A 21 -4.74 -1.26 29.52
N ALA A 22 -4.96 -1.40 30.83
CA ALA A 22 -3.97 -1.97 31.75
C ALA A 22 -3.67 -3.45 31.47
N GLU A 23 -4.69 -4.27 31.20
CA GLU A 23 -4.55 -5.68 30.79
C GLU A 23 -3.73 -5.83 29.50
N ALA A 24 -3.80 -4.83 28.62
CA ALA A 24 -3.01 -4.78 27.39
C ALA A 24 -1.60 -4.21 27.58
N GLY A 25 -1.20 -3.82 28.80
CA GLY A 25 0.13 -3.29 29.11
C GLY A 25 0.31 -1.79 28.83
N VAL A 26 -0.78 -1.02 28.74
CA VAL A 26 -0.71 0.44 28.60
C VAL A 26 -0.41 1.07 29.97
N GLU A 27 0.66 1.84 30.02
CA GLU A 27 1.16 2.53 31.21
C GLU A 27 0.61 3.96 31.32
N ALA A 28 0.39 4.60 30.17
CA ALA A 28 -0.14 5.95 30.10
C ALA A 28 -0.90 6.21 28.80
N ALA A 29 -1.80 7.20 28.86
CA ALA A 29 -2.61 7.64 27.73
C ALA A 29 -2.72 9.17 27.71
N TRP A 30 -2.83 9.72 26.50
CA TRP A 30 -3.06 11.15 26.25
C TRP A 30 -4.17 11.33 25.23
N VAL A 31 -4.87 12.45 25.33
CA VAL A 31 -5.81 12.91 24.32
C VAL A 31 -5.20 14.10 23.60
N TYR A 32 -5.33 14.12 22.29
CA TYR A 32 -4.79 15.18 21.46
C TYR A 32 -5.85 15.82 20.58
N GLU A 33 -5.57 17.05 20.14
CA GLU A 33 -6.31 17.75 19.09
C GLU A 33 -5.32 18.56 18.24
N ILE A 34 -5.41 18.43 16.92
CA ILE A 34 -4.56 19.15 15.97
C ILE A 34 -5.45 19.82 14.91
N PRO A 35 -5.53 21.16 14.87
CA PRO A 35 -6.28 21.87 13.84
C PRO A 35 -5.75 21.58 12.43
N LEU A 36 -6.65 21.53 11.45
CA LEU A 36 -6.29 21.29 10.05
C LEU A 36 -6.02 22.58 9.28
N THR A 37 -5.21 22.50 8.22
CA THR A 37 -4.92 23.63 7.31
C THR A 37 -6.15 24.05 6.52
N THR A 38 -6.95 23.07 6.11
CA THR A 38 -8.23 23.19 5.40
C THR A 38 -9.21 22.12 5.90
N GLN A 39 -10.51 22.30 5.67
CA GLN A 39 -11.50 21.27 5.98
C GLN A 39 -11.24 20.02 5.12
N PHE A 40 -11.11 18.87 5.78
CA PHE A 40 -10.84 17.60 5.11
C PHE A 40 -11.75 16.52 5.69
N ARG A 41 -12.45 15.78 4.82
CA ARG A 41 -13.44 14.75 5.24
C ARG A 41 -14.47 15.26 6.26
N GLY A 42 -14.91 16.52 6.09
CA GLY A 42 -15.92 17.15 6.94
C GLY A 42 -15.42 17.71 8.27
N ILE A 43 -14.16 17.48 8.65
CA ILE A 43 -13.60 17.95 9.93
C ILE A 43 -12.60 19.11 9.73
N THR A 44 -12.44 19.92 10.78
CA THR A 44 -11.51 21.07 10.83
C THR A 44 -10.38 20.88 11.85
N ALA A 45 -10.46 19.84 12.68
CA ALA A 45 -9.42 19.43 13.61
C ALA A 45 -9.40 17.90 13.66
N ARG A 46 -8.21 17.34 13.91
CA ARG A 46 -7.99 15.92 14.08
C ARG A 46 -7.69 15.61 15.54
N ASP A 47 -8.46 14.69 16.11
CA ASP A 47 -8.29 14.25 17.49
C ASP A 47 -8.21 12.72 17.59
N GLY A 48 -7.66 12.26 18.71
CA GLY A 48 -7.39 10.85 18.99
C GLY A 48 -6.77 10.64 20.36
N LEU A 49 -6.46 9.37 20.66
CA LEU A 49 -5.72 8.97 21.85
C LEU A 49 -4.33 8.48 21.47
N ILE A 50 -3.33 8.87 22.27
CA ILE A 50 -2.00 8.25 22.28
C ILE A 50 -1.92 7.31 23.47
N LEU A 51 -1.48 6.08 23.23
CA LEU A 51 -1.24 5.05 24.25
C LEU A 51 0.27 4.82 24.34
N ALA A 52 0.80 4.77 25.55
CA ALA A 52 2.18 4.40 25.81
C ALA A 52 2.23 3.11 26.63
N GLY A 53 3.13 2.22 26.25
CA GLY A 53 3.50 1.04 27.01
C GLY A 53 4.97 0.67 26.72
N PRO A 54 5.40 -0.54 27.09
CA PRO A 54 6.79 -0.96 26.94
C PRO A 54 7.28 -1.00 25.48
N GLY A 55 6.36 -1.17 24.52
CA GLY A 55 6.64 -1.12 23.08
C GLY A 55 6.80 0.29 22.50
N GLY A 56 6.47 1.33 23.28
CA GLY A 56 6.54 2.73 22.88
C GLY A 56 5.17 3.38 22.68
N LEU A 57 5.14 4.41 21.84
CA LEU A 57 3.95 5.22 21.58
C LEU A 57 3.12 4.64 20.44
N ALA A 58 1.80 4.62 20.62
CA ALA A 58 0.84 4.19 19.60
C ALA A 58 -0.36 5.14 19.53
N GLU A 59 -0.89 5.34 18.33
CA GLU A 59 -2.06 6.19 18.11
C GLU A 59 -3.32 5.35 17.86
N ALA A 60 -4.41 5.69 18.53
CA ALA A 60 -5.76 5.26 18.21
C ALA A 60 -6.64 6.47 17.93
N ALA A 61 -6.93 6.72 16.65
CA ALA A 61 -7.71 7.88 16.22
C ALA A 61 -8.88 7.50 15.27
N PRO A 62 -9.81 6.59 15.62
CA PRO A 62 -10.96 6.32 14.75
C PRO A 62 -11.84 7.57 14.57
N PHE A 63 -12.27 7.88 13.35
CA PHE A 63 -13.18 9.00 13.08
C PHE A 63 -14.50 8.85 13.85
N TRP A 64 -15.08 9.96 14.30
CA TRP A 64 -16.31 9.99 15.12
C TRP A 64 -17.53 9.31 14.47
N ASN A 65 -17.62 9.31 13.15
CA ASN A 65 -18.69 8.64 12.41
C ASN A 65 -18.51 7.11 12.28
N TYR A 66 -17.39 6.55 12.75
CA TYR A 66 -17.17 5.10 12.71
C TYR A 66 -17.90 4.42 13.86
N ALA A 67 -18.64 3.37 13.52
CA ALA A 67 -19.29 2.49 14.47
C ALA A 67 -18.26 1.93 15.48
N PRO A 68 -18.67 1.69 16.74
CA PRO A 68 -17.77 1.22 17.80
C PRO A 68 -16.97 -0.05 17.43
N ALA A 69 -17.57 -1.02 16.75
CA ALA A 69 -16.87 -2.23 16.30
C ALA A 69 -15.75 -1.93 15.28
N VAL A 70 -15.97 -0.97 14.38
CA VAL A 70 -14.94 -0.51 13.43
C VAL A 70 -13.84 0.24 14.17
N ALA A 71 -14.20 1.09 15.13
CA ALA A 71 -13.28 1.85 15.96
C ALA A 71 -12.40 0.96 16.86
N LYS A 72 -12.95 -0.14 17.39
CA LYS A 72 -12.23 -1.10 18.24
C LYS A 72 -10.95 -1.64 17.58
N ARG A 73 -10.96 -1.87 16.27
CA ARG A 73 -9.77 -2.32 15.51
C ARG A 73 -8.60 -1.37 15.58
N TRP A 74 -8.87 -0.06 15.59
CA TRP A 74 -7.84 0.96 15.74
C TRP A 74 -7.17 0.86 17.11
N PHE A 75 -7.97 0.64 18.16
CA PHE A 75 -7.45 0.41 19.49
C PHE A 75 -6.69 -0.91 19.58
N GLU A 76 -7.18 -2.00 18.99
CA GLU A 76 -6.47 -3.29 18.97
C GLU A 76 -5.06 -3.15 18.36
N GLY A 77 -4.94 -2.40 17.26
CA GLY A 77 -3.63 -2.09 16.68
C GLY A 77 -2.75 -1.21 17.56
N ALA A 78 -3.34 -0.19 18.21
CA ALA A 78 -2.59 0.69 19.09
C ALA A 78 -2.10 -0.05 20.35
N LEU A 79 -2.93 -0.93 20.90
CA LEU A 79 -2.59 -1.79 22.02
C LEU A 79 -1.47 -2.78 21.67
N ALA A 80 -1.50 -3.36 20.47
CA ALA A 80 -0.40 -4.21 19.99
C ALA A 80 0.92 -3.43 19.93
N ILE A 81 0.92 -2.23 19.34
CA ILE A 81 2.13 -1.38 19.26
C ILE A 81 2.59 -0.93 20.66
N ALA A 82 1.69 -0.48 21.53
CA ALA A 82 2.04 -0.04 22.87
C ALA A 82 2.64 -1.19 23.71
N ARG A 83 2.21 -2.43 23.50
CA ARG A 83 2.70 -3.62 24.20
C ARG A 83 3.99 -4.18 23.61
N GLU A 84 4.03 -4.38 22.30
CA GLU A 84 5.05 -5.17 21.60
C GLU A 84 6.04 -4.32 20.80
N GLY A 85 5.65 -3.08 20.49
CA GLY A 85 6.40 -2.18 19.63
C GLY A 85 6.02 -2.33 18.16
N LEU A 86 6.70 -1.55 17.32
CA LEU A 86 6.59 -1.70 15.87
C LEU A 86 7.34 -2.97 15.42
N PRO A 87 6.80 -3.73 14.45
CA PRO A 87 7.45 -4.96 14.00
C PRO A 87 8.86 -4.74 13.43
N VAL A 88 9.05 -3.62 12.74
CA VAL A 88 10.34 -3.15 12.25
C VAL A 88 10.47 -1.64 12.50
N PRO A 89 11.68 -1.12 12.72
CA PRO A 89 11.91 0.32 12.73
C PRO A 89 11.43 0.94 11.41
N PRO A 90 10.73 2.08 11.43
CA PRO A 90 10.36 2.77 10.20
C PRO A 90 11.61 3.27 9.49
N ALA A 91 11.60 3.22 8.17
CA ALA A 91 12.63 3.80 7.31
C ALA A 91 12.03 4.90 6.41
N PRO A 92 12.87 5.68 5.70
CA PRO A 92 12.40 6.64 4.72
C PRO A 92 11.49 6.01 3.66
N VAL A 93 10.36 6.66 3.34
CA VAL A 93 9.40 6.18 2.34
C VAL A 93 9.06 7.26 1.32
N ALA A 94 8.99 6.89 0.04
CA ALA A 94 8.49 7.76 -1.02
C ALA A 94 7.00 8.08 -0.80
N LEU A 95 6.59 9.31 -1.11
CA LEU A 95 5.22 9.76 -0.94
C LEU A 95 4.56 10.11 -2.27
N ASN A 96 3.23 9.97 -2.30
CA ASN A 96 2.41 10.80 -3.18
C ASN A 96 2.02 12.10 -2.47
N VAL A 97 1.98 13.21 -3.20
CA VAL A 97 1.32 14.43 -2.72
C VAL A 97 -0.19 14.22 -2.71
N THR A 98 -0.90 14.76 -1.72
CA THR A 98 -2.37 14.76 -1.69
C THR A 98 -2.88 16.12 -2.14
N VAL A 99 -3.63 16.16 -3.23
CA VAL A 99 -4.23 17.37 -3.79
C VAL A 99 -5.72 17.40 -3.43
N PRO A 100 -6.16 18.31 -2.53
CA PRO A 100 -7.55 18.41 -2.11
C PRO A 100 -8.43 19.10 -3.19
N ILE A 101 -9.70 19.34 -2.84
CA ILE A 101 -10.64 20.10 -3.67
C ILE A 101 -10.29 21.59 -3.61
N VAL A 102 -9.47 22.03 -4.56
CA VAL A 102 -8.99 23.40 -4.72
C VAL A 102 -9.03 23.84 -6.19
N PRO A 103 -8.88 25.14 -6.50
CA PRO A 103 -8.70 25.61 -7.86
C PRO A 103 -7.45 25.00 -8.54
N PRO A 104 -7.44 24.87 -9.88
CA PRO A 104 -6.34 24.26 -10.63
C PRO A 104 -4.96 24.86 -10.34
N GLU A 105 -4.89 26.18 -10.16
CA GLU A 105 -3.65 26.93 -9.94
C GLU A 105 -3.01 26.56 -8.59
N VAL A 106 -3.86 26.43 -7.56
CA VAL A 106 -3.44 25.98 -6.23
C VAL A 106 -3.02 24.52 -6.27
N ALA A 107 -3.71 23.68 -7.06
CA ALA A 107 -3.34 22.28 -7.24
C ALA A 107 -1.95 22.13 -7.87
N SER A 108 -1.63 22.90 -8.92
CA SER A 108 -0.28 22.91 -9.50
C SER A 108 0.78 23.37 -8.50
N GLN A 109 0.47 24.41 -7.70
CA GLN A 109 1.40 24.87 -6.66
C GLN A 109 1.70 23.79 -5.63
N ILE A 110 0.67 23.09 -5.13
CA ILE A 110 0.82 21.97 -4.19
C ILE A 110 1.78 20.91 -4.76
N VAL A 111 1.67 20.60 -6.06
CA VAL A 111 2.55 19.63 -6.73
C VAL A 111 3.99 20.14 -6.80
N ARG A 112 4.22 21.37 -7.25
CA ARG A 112 5.57 21.97 -7.35
C ARG A 112 6.29 22.03 -6.01
N GLU A 113 5.58 22.32 -4.94
CA GLU A 113 6.13 22.39 -3.58
C GLU A 113 6.26 21.01 -2.90
N SER A 114 5.81 19.94 -3.56
CA SER A 114 5.75 18.63 -2.92
C SER A 114 7.07 17.86 -2.92
N GLY A 115 7.88 18.04 -3.96
CA GLY A 115 9.01 17.16 -4.28
C GLY A 115 8.59 15.73 -4.65
N CYS A 116 7.28 15.45 -4.77
CA CYS A 116 6.75 14.12 -5.06
C CYS A 116 6.66 13.89 -6.58
N ARG A 117 6.94 12.65 -7.01
CA ARG A 117 6.72 12.19 -8.39
C ARG A 117 5.30 11.72 -8.65
N THR A 118 4.52 11.45 -7.60
CA THR A 118 3.14 10.99 -7.69
C THR A 118 2.21 11.98 -7.01
N ALA A 119 1.06 12.27 -7.62
CA ALA A 119 0.00 13.08 -7.04
C ALA A 119 -1.30 12.28 -6.92
N LYS A 120 -1.97 12.37 -5.77
CA LYS A 120 -3.32 11.85 -5.56
C LYS A 120 -4.32 12.99 -5.49
N VAL A 121 -5.20 13.09 -6.49
CA VAL A 121 -6.16 14.17 -6.66
C VAL A 121 -7.53 13.75 -6.16
N LYS A 122 -8.09 14.52 -5.22
CA LYS A 122 -9.48 14.36 -4.79
C LYS A 122 -10.44 14.83 -5.88
N VAL A 123 -11.49 14.06 -6.12
CA VAL A 123 -12.55 14.34 -7.10
C VAL A 123 -13.92 13.97 -6.51
N ALA A 124 -15.01 14.29 -7.21
CA ALA A 124 -16.39 13.92 -6.83
C ALA A 124 -16.87 14.47 -5.48
N ASP A 125 -16.31 15.60 -5.03
CA ASP A 125 -16.80 16.29 -3.85
C ASP A 125 -18.08 17.06 -4.19
N PRO A 126 -19.13 17.06 -3.33
CA PRO A 126 -20.38 17.77 -3.59
C PRO A 126 -20.22 19.28 -3.87
N ARG A 127 -19.08 19.87 -3.50
CA ARG A 127 -18.76 21.29 -3.73
C ARG A 127 -18.12 21.56 -5.10
N ALA A 128 -17.81 20.52 -5.88
CA ALA A 128 -17.21 20.60 -7.20
C ALA A 128 -17.99 19.77 -8.22
N ASN A 129 -17.87 20.13 -9.50
CA ASN A 129 -18.41 19.34 -10.61
C ASN A 129 -17.26 18.67 -11.38
N LEU A 130 -17.61 17.77 -12.30
CA LEU A 130 -16.62 17.03 -13.08
C LEU A 130 -15.69 17.92 -13.91
N ASP A 131 -16.18 19.03 -14.44
CA ASP A 131 -15.36 19.96 -15.23
C ASP A 131 -14.27 20.61 -14.37
N ALA A 132 -14.60 20.99 -13.14
CA ALA A 132 -13.63 21.50 -12.18
C ALA A 132 -12.61 20.44 -11.75
N ASP A 133 -13.05 19.19 -11.58
CA ASP A 133 -12.17 18.06 -11.28
C ASP A 133 -11.19 17.79 -12.44
N VAL A 134 -11.69 17.77 -13.67
CA VAL A 134 -10.89 17.62 -14.89
C VAL A 134 -9.87 18.75 -15.03
N ALA A 135 -10.27 20.00 -14.82
CA ALA A 135 -9.36 21.14 -14.86
C ALA A 135 -8.25 21.03 -13.80
N ARG A 136 -8.60 20.59 -12.59
CA ARG A 136 -7.62 20.33 -11.52
C ARG A 136 -6.65 19.21 -11.89
N VAL A 137 -7.12 18.10 -12.45
CA VAL A 137 -6.26 16.99 -12.89
C VAL A 137 -5.31 17.43 -14.01
N ARG A 138 -5.78 18.19 -15.01
CA ARG A 138 -4.92 18.74 -16.07
C ARG A 138 -3.81 19.65 -15.52
N ALA A 139 -4.15 20.49 -14.53
CA ALA A 139 -3.18 21.37 -13.90
C ALA A 139 -2.14 20.61 -13.06
N VAL A 140 -2.52 19.48 -12.45
CA VAL A 140 -1.60 18.56 -11.77
C VAL A 140 -0.68 17.87 -12.78
N ARG A 141 -1.22 17.38 -13.91
CA ARG A 141 -0.44 16.77 -15.00
C ARG A 141 0.62 17.72 -15.53
N ALA A 142 0.23 18.94 -15.90
CA ALA A 142 1.16 19.95 -16.39
C ALA A 142 2.29 20.25 -15.39
N ALA A 143 1.97 20.33 -14.09
CA ALA A 143 2.98 20.55 -13.05
C ALA A 143 3.93 19.34 -12.87
N LEU A 144 3.43 18.11 -12.99
CA LEU A 144 4.29 16.92 -12.95
C LEU A 144 5.19 16.82 -14.19
N ASP A 145 4.69 17.18 -15.37
CA ASP A 145 5.47 17.19 -16.61
C ASP A 145 6.60 18.21 -16.57
N GLU A 146 6.34 19.40 -16.02
CA GLU A 146 7.34 20.44 -15.82
C GLU A 146 8.50 19.96 -14.92
N LEU A 147 8.20 19.21 -13.86
CA LEU A 147 9.17 18.78 -12.86
C LEU A 147 9.92 17.51 -13.24
N TRP A 148 9.24 16.56 -13.89
CA TRP A 148 9.71 15.19 -14.03
C TRP A 148 9.75 14.71 -15.49
N GLY A 149 9.43 15.57 -16.44
CA GLY A 149 9.26 15.19 -17.84
C GLY A 149 7.89 14.58 -18.13
N PRO A 150 7.54 14.42 -19.42
CA PRO A 150 6.23 13.93 -19.83
C PRO A 150 5.94 12.56 -19.20
N GLY A 151 4.73 12.41 -18.67
CA GLY A 151 4.22 11.14 -18.13
C GLY A 151 4.40 9.99 -19.13
N ALA A 152 4.78 8.81 -18.63
CA ALA A 152 4.68 7.61 -19.44
C ALA A 152 3.21 7.16 -19.42
N ALA A 153 2.53 7.27 -20.57
CA ALA A 153 1.24 6.64 -20.75
C ALA A 153 1.38 5.15 -20.47
N ILE A 154 0.69 4.64 -19.45
CA ILE A 154 0.57 3.19 -19.23
C ILE A 154 -0.37 2.59 -20.30
N ASN A 155 -1.07 3.43 -21.08
CA ASN A 155 -2.15 3.04 -22.00
C ASN A 155 -2.12 3.80 -23.34
N ALA A 156 -1.00 3.86 -24.07
CA ALA A 156 -1.09 4.17 -25.49
C ALA A 156 -1.49 2.90 -26.26
N PRO A 157 -2.50 2.92 -27.16
CA PRO A 157 -2.75 1.78 -28.04
C PRO A 157 -1.52 1.59 -28.94
N GLY A 158 -0.69 0.59 -28.62
CA GLY A 158 0.56 0.31 -29.33
C GLY A 158 1.86 0.54 -28.54
N SER A 159 1.81 0.94 -27.26
CA SER A 159 2.96 0.78 -26.36
C SER A 159 2.90 -0.61 -25.72
N ASP A 160 3.99 -1.38 -25.82
CA ASP A 160 4.12 -2.79 -25.42
C ASP A 160 3.97 -3.08 -23.91
N GLY A 161 2.83 -2.72 -23.32
CA GLY A 161 2.43 -3.06 -21.94
C GLY A 161 1.31 -4.11 -21.86
N PHE A 162 0.67 -4.44 -22.98
CA PHE A 162 -0.32 -5.51 -23.08
C PHE A 162 0.18 -6.56 -24.07
N MET A 163 0.63 -7.71 -23.56
CA MET A 163 1.01 -8.85 -24.38
C MET A 163 -0.25 -9.37 -25.09
N ARG A 164 -0.47 -8.94 -26.34
CA ARG A 164 -1.44 -9.59 -27.23
C ARG A 164 -0.86 -10.95 -27.63
N CYS A 165 -1.48 -12.04 -27.19
CA CYS A 165 -1.22 -13.36 -27.75
C CYS A 165 -1.55 -13.32 -29.25
N GLN A 166 -0.53 -13.39 -30.11
CA GLN A 166 -0.73 -13.79 -31.50
C GLN A 166 -0.78 -15.32 -31.59
N PRO A 167 -1.74 -15.90 -32.33
CA PRO A 167 -1.84 -17.34 -32.48
C PRO A 167 -0.82 -17.83 -33.52
N GLY A 168 -0.05 -18.86 -33.16
CA GLY A 168 0.63 -19.71 -34.12
C GLY A 168 2.13 -19.87 -33.89
N TRP A 169 2.50 -20.86 -33.07
CA TRP A 169 3.78 -21.54 -33.23
C TRP A 169 3.53 -23.06 -33.25
N ALA A 170 3.64 -23.65 -34.44
CA ALA A 170 3.66 -25.10 -34.66
C ALA A 170 5.08 -25.64 -34.42
N PRO A 171 5.25 -26.87 -33.89
CA PRO A 171 6.53 -27.34 -33.39
C PRO A 171 7.55 -27.56 -34.53
N HIS A 172 8.81 -27.36 -34.18
CA HIS A 172 10.00 -27.43 -35.03
C HIS A 172 10.15 -28.75 -35.82
N GLU A 173 10.58 -28.64 -37.07
CA GLU A 173 11.42 -29.66 -37.72
C GLU A 173 12.76 -29.06 -38.15
N PRO A 174 13.86 -29.85 -38.19
CA PRO A 174 15.20 -29.33 -38.40
C PRO A 174 15.66 -29.41 -39.87
N GLY A 175 16.32 -28.34 -40.31
CA GLY A 175 17.32 -28.36 -41.38
C GLY A 175 16.83 -27.97 -42.78
N VAL A 176 17.45 -26.93 -43.35
CA VAL A 176 18.18 -26.92 -44.63
C VAL A 176 18.53 -25.46 -44.97
N ASN A 177 19.83 -25.19 -45.15
CA ASN A 177 20.39 -23.95 -45.69
C ASN A 177 19.87 -23.68 -47.11
N ILE A 178 19.40 -22.47 -47.40
CA ILE A 178 19.47 -21.90 -48.76
C ILE A 178 19.88 -20.42 -48.73
N LEU A 179 20.76 -20.13 -49.67
CA LEU A 179 21.52 -18.93 -50.00
C LEU A 179 20.73 -17.63 -50.24
N ALA A 180 21.49 -16.55 -50.03
CA ALA A 180 21.32 -15.18 -50.48
C ALA A 180 20.85 -14.99 -51.93
N THR A 181 20.12 -13.89 -52.16
CA THR A 181 20.28 -12.97 -53.31
C THR A 181 19.75 -11.59 -52.92
N GLY A 182 20.59 -10.55 -52.92
CA GLY A 182 20.50 -9.41 -53.87
C GLY A 182 20.05 -8.15 -53.12
N GLY A 183 20.56 -6.93 -53.32
CA GLY A 183 21.50 -6.36 -54.27
C GLY A 183 21.50 -4.83 -54.06
N ASN A 184 22.67 -4.22 -54.26
CA ASN A 184 23.06 -2.83 -54.00
C ASN A 184 22.24 -1.72 -54.69
N ALA A 185 22.26 -0.52 -54.08
CA ALA A 185 22.64 0.73 -54.77
C ALA A 185 22.93 1.88 -53.78
N ALA A 186 24.18 2.34 -53.69
CA ALA A 186 24.55 3.73 -53.40
C ALA A 186 26.03 3.96 -53.78
N GLY A 187 26.28 4.93 -54.66
CA GLY A 187 27.62 5.31 -55.09
C GLY A 187 28.01 6.70 -54.61
N GLY A 188 29.27 6.83 -54.18
CA GLY A 188 30.24 7.86 -54.57
C GLY A 188 30.10 9.29 -54.03
N GLY A 189 31.19 9.81 -53.44
CA GLY A 189 31.41 11.26 -53.34
C GLY A 189 32.38 11.76 -52.27
N ASP A 190 33.68 11.56 -52.50
CA ASP A 190 34.83 12.45 -52.28
C ASP A 190 35.28 13.03 -50.91
N ILE A 191 36.61 12.99 -50.80
CA ILE A 191 37.58 13.39 -49.77
C ILE A 191 38.07 14.81 -50.04
N LEU A 192 38.24 15.66 -49.01
CA LEU A 192 39.29 16.72 -48.97
C LEU A 192 39.66 17.13 -47.53
N SER A 193 40.87 16.74 -47.11
CA SER A 193 41.95 17.49 -46.41
C SER A 193 41.69 18.47 -45.26
N ILE A 194 42.48 18.35 -44.17
CA ILE A 194 43.57 19.28 -43.74
C ILE A 194 44.32 18.68 -42.53
N GLU A 195 45.66 18.70 -42.58
CA GLU A 195 46.63 18.35 -41.53
C GLU A 195 47.25 19.60 -40.86
N ASP A 196 47.96 19.32 -39.74
CA ASP A 196 48.97 20.11 -38.99
C ASP A 196 48.48 21.23 -38.04
N GLY A 197 48.87 21.34 -36.76
CA GLY A 197 49.86 20.64 -35.93
C GLY A 197 50.58 21.64 -35.00
N VAL A 198 50.59 21.48 -33.66
CA VAL A 198 51.59 22.05 -32.71
C VAL A 198 51.60 21.24 -31.39
N ASN A 199 52.80 20.86 -30.92
CA ASN A 199 53.17 20.31 -29.59
C ASN A 199 54.40 21.13 -29.11
N PRO A 200 54.71 21.41 -27.80
CA PRO A 200 55.31 20.40 -26.89
C PRO A 200 55.18 20.57 -25.34
N LYS A 201 55.23 19.42 -24.62
CA LYS A 201 55.88 19.09 -23.30
C LYS A 201 55.30 19.71 -22.00
N VAL A 202 55.10 19.00 -20.88
CA VAL A 202 56.06 18.31 -19.97
C VAL A 202 55.31 17.23 -19.12
N GLY A 203 55.73 15.95 -19.07
CA GLY A 203 56.41 15.32 -17.91
C GLY A 203 55.67 14.08 -17.35
N GLY A 204 56.34 12.91 -17.26
CA GLY A 204 55.80 11.56 -16.91
C GLY A 204 55.31 11.37 -15.46
N TRP A 205 54.78 10.23 -15.00
CA TRP A 205 55.03 8.80 -15.28
C TRP A 205 53.75 7.98 -15.02
N GLY A 206 53.64 6.78 -15.62
CA GLY A 206 52.37 6.09 -15.87
C GLY A 206 51.76 5.25 -14.74
N GLN A 207 50.54 4.76 -15.00
CA GLN A 207 50.17 3.34 -15.06
C GLN A 207 48.76 3.21 -15.70
N ALA A 208 48.53 2.10 -16.38
CA ALA A 208 47.44 1.83 -17.33
C ALA A 208 46.02 1.89 -16.72
N PRO A 209 44.98 2.27 -17.49
CA PRO A 209 43.61 2.00 -17.10
C PRO A 209 43.25 0.54 -17.39
N HIS A 210 42.87 -0.20 -16.35
CA HIS A 210 42.05 -1.39 -16.50
C HIS A 210 40.69 -0.95 -17.05
N GLU A 211 40.41 -1.28 -18.31
CA GLU A 211 39.04 -1.35 -18.81
C GLU A 211 38.33 -2.49 -18.06
N VAL A 212 37.40 -2.12 -17.19
CA VAL A 212 36.36 -3.03 -16.71
C VAL A 212 35.17 -2.82 -17.64
N GLU A 213 35.02 -3.73 -18.59
CA GLU A 213 33.77 -3.94 -19.30
C GLU A 213 32.67 -4.23 -18.27
N THR A 214 31.79 -3.27 -18.03
CA THR A 214 30.54 -3.54 -17.31
C THR A 214 29.59 -4.25 -18.27
N ASN A 215 29.52 -5.57 -18.16
CA ASN A 215 28.44 -6.37 -18.73
C ASN A 215 27.09 -5.93 -18.14
N ALA A 216 26.47 -4.95 -18.80
CA ALA A 216 25.07 -4.57 -18.61
C ALA A 216 24.18 -5.58 -19.37
N ALA A 217 24.06 -6.79 -18.82
CA ALA A 217 23.07 -7.75 -19.27
C ALA A 217 22.70 -8.64 -18.08
N ASN A 218 21.63 -8.24 -17.39
CA ASN A 218 20.65 -9.06 -16.64
C ASN A 218 20.01 -8.23 -15.52
N ALA A 219 19.11 -7.32 -15.90
CA ALA A 219 18.04 -6.84 -15.04
C ALA A 219 16.75 -6.98 -15.83
N SER A 220 16.00 -8.04 -15.52
CA SER A 220 14.69 -8.33 -16.08
C SER A 220 13.68 -7.24 -15.70
N GLY A 221 13.30 -6.43 -16.70
CA GLY A 221 11.93 -6.00 -16.95
C GLY A 221 11.16 -5.27 -15.84
N VAL A 222 11.62 -4.08 -15.44
CA VAL A 222 10.73 -3.03 -14.91
C VAL A 222 11.09 -1.74 -15.63
N THR A 223 10.30 -1.35 -16.63
CA THR A 223 10.37 -0.02 -17.23
C THR A 223 9.88 0.99 -16.21
N GLN A 224 10.83 1.66 -15.56
CA GLN A 224 10.53 2.78 -14.66
C GLN A 224 9.86 3.88 -15.49
N ALA A 225 8.61 4.24 -15.18
CA ALA A 225 7.90 5.33 -15.85
C ALA A 225 8.77 6.60 -15.80
N SER A 226 9.07 7.17 -16.97
CA SER A 226 10.00 8.29 -17.11
C SER A 226 9.42 9.64 -16.69
N GLY A 227 8.18 9.70 -16.19
CA GLY A 227 7.49 10.93 -15.78
C GLY A 227 6.61 10.74 -14.53
N GLY A 228 6.02 11.84 -14.06
CA GLY A 228 5.19 11.82 -12.85
C GLY A 228 3.86 11.06 -13.01
N GLN A 229 3.33 10.49 -11.92
CA GLN A 229 2.12 9.67 -11.91
C GLN A 229 0.93 10.36 -11.24
N ILE A 230 -0.29 10.12 -11.73
CA ILE A 230 -1.53 10.65 -11.15
C ILE A 230 -2.44 9.53 -10.68
N ARG A 231 -2.93 9.66 -9.46
CA ARG A 231 -4.03 8.87 -8.88
C ARG A 231 -5.22 9.80 -8.69
N VAL A 232 -6.44 9.29 -8.86
CA VAL A 232 -7.65 10.01 -8.43
C VAL A 232 -8.31 9.27 -7.28
N ASP A 233 -8.99 9.99 -6.40
CA ASP A 233 -9.66 9.41 -5.23
C ASP A 233 -11.06 10.00 -5.09
N VAL A 234 -12.04 9.11 -5.31
CA VAL A 234 -13.47 9.41 -5.48
C VAL A 234 -14.25 9.19 -4.18
N ASN A 235 -13.67 8.46 -3.22
CA ASN A 235 -14.29 8.14 -1.92
C ASN A 235 -15.70 7.53 -2.02
N ALA A 236 -15.89 6.58 -2.95
CA ALA A 236 -17.14 5.87 -3.19
C ALA A 236 -18.34 6.77 -3.56
N ALA A 237 -18.09 7.94 -4.15
CA ALA A 237 -19.13 8.94 -4.43
C ALA A 237 -19.97 8.67 -5.68
N TRP A 238 -19.54 7.77 -6.58
CA TRP A 238 -20.25 7.49 -7.82
C TRP A 238 -21.03 6.18 -7.77
N SER A 239 -22.14 6.15 -8.50
CA SER A 239 -22.72 4.92 -9.04
C SER A 239 -21.82 4.35 -10.15
N LEU A 240 -22.04 3.07 -10.49
CA LEU A 240 -21.35 2.43 -11.62
C LEU A 240 -21.54 3.19 -12.94
N GLU A 241 -22.74 3.70 -13.21
CA GLU A 241 -23.06 4.47 -14.40
C GLU A 241 -22.28 5.79 -14.46
N GLN A 242 -22.30 6.55 -13.36
CA GLN A 242 -21.52 7.78 -13.25
C GLN A 242 -20.01 7.52 -13.39
N ALA A 243 -19.50 6.42 -12.83
CA ALA A 243 -18.08 6.08 -12.96
C ALA A 243 -17.69 5.80 -14.42
N ARG A 244 -18.53 5.10 -15.19
CA ARG A 244 -18.32 4.86 -16.63
C ARG A 244 -18.31 6.15 -17.45
N GLU A 245 -19.18 7.10 -17.11
CA GLU A 245 -19.25 8.40 -17.79
C GLU A 245 -18.06 9.32 -17.43
N ASN A 246 -17.64 9.30 -16.16
CA ASN A 246 -16.69 10.28 -15.62
C ASN A 246 -15.23 9.87 -15.79
N LEU A 247 -14.90 8.58 -15.62
CA LEU A 247 -13.51 8.10 -15.66
C LEU A 247 -12.77 8.41 -16.97
N PRO A 248 -13.36 8.25 -18.17
CA PRO A 248 -12.66 8.56 -19.42
C PRO A 248 -12.12 9.99 -19.47
N ARG A 249 -12.89 10.96 -18.96
CA ARG A 249 -12.50 12.38 -18.93
C ARG A 249 -11.34 12.64 -17.97
N LEU A 250 -11.28 11.91 -16.85
CA LEU A 250 -10.18 12.03 -15.89
C LEU A 250 -8.92 11.32 -16.38
N VAL A 251 -9.06 10.18 -17.07
CA VAL A 251 -7.95 9.46 -17.71
C VAL A 251 -7.32 10.34 -18.78
N GLU A 252 -8.12 10.95 -19.65
CA GLU A 252 -7.65 11.91 -20.66
C GLU A 252 -6.93 13.11 -20.01
N ALA A 253 -7.52 13.69 -18.96
CA ALA A 253 -6.94 14.82 -18.24
C ALA A 253 -5.58 14.52 -17.59
N ALA A 254 -5.39 13.26 -17.16
CA ALA A 254 -4.18 12.81 -16.48
C ALA A 254 -3.11 12.27 -17.43
N ASP A 255 -3.43 12.10 -18.71
CA ASP A 255 -2.63 11.31 -19.67
C ASP A 255 -2.36 9.88 -19.16
N GLY A 256 -3.42 9.25 -18.65
CA GLY A 256 -3.36 7.98 -17.93
C GLY A 256 -3.33 8.14 -16.41
N LEU A 257 -4.01 7.22 -15.73
CA LEU A 257 -4.01 7.14 -14.27
C LEU A 257 -3.16 5.95 -13.83
N GLU A 258 -2.40 6.14 -12.75
CA GLU A 258 -1.80 5.03 -12.01
C GLU A 258 -2.91 4.15 -11.41
N TYR A 259 -3.96 4.78 -10.84
CA TYR A 259 -5.25 4.15 -10.55
C TYR A 259 -6.34 5.18 -10.18
N ALA A 260 -7.60 4.75 -10.22
CA ALA A 260 -8.74 5.40 -9.59
C ALA A 260 -9.10 4.71 -8.26
N GLU A 261 -9.00 5.44 -7.15
CA GLU A 261 -9.28 4.96 -5.79
C GLU A 261 -10.78 5.02 -5.50
N GLN A 262 -11.37 3.84 -5.28
CA GLN A 262 -12.74 3.63 -4.83
C GLN A 262 -13.77 4.51 -5.58
N PRO A 263 -13.93 4.37 -6.91
CA PRO A 263 -14.98 5.10 -7.65
C PRO A 263 -16.39 4.82 -7.11
N CYS A 264 -16.70 3.54 -6.86
CA CYS A 264 -17.99 3.08 -6.41
C CYS A 264 -17.95 2.55 -4.98
N ARG A 265 -19.11 2.47 -4.33
CA ARG A 265 -19.25 1.93 -2.97
C ARG A 265 -18.99 0.44 -2.89
N ASP A 266 -19.54 -0.33 -3.80
CA ASP A 266 -19.55 -1.79 -3.72
C ASP A 266 -18.38 -2.40 -4.48
N LEU A 267 -17.75 -3.41 -3.87
CA LEU A 267 -16.60 -4.11 -4.47
C LEU A 267 -16.95 -4.75 -5.83
N ARG A 268 -18.21 -5.17 -6.01
CA ARG A 268 -18.69 -5.72 -7.30
C ARG A 268 -18.56 -4.70 -8.42
N ASP A 269 -18.96 -3.46 -8.18
CA ASP A 269 -18.88 -2.40 -9.18
C ASP A 269 -17.43 -2.03 -9.50
N LEU A 270 -16.54 -2.08 -8.50
CA LEU A 270 -15.10 -1.91 -8.71
C LEU A 270 -14.54 -3.01 -9.64
N ALA A 271 -14.96 -4.26 -9.44
CA ALA A 271 -14.54 -5.38 -10.27
C ALA A 271 -15.05 -5.25 -11.71
N VAL A 272 -16.27 -4.74 -11.90
CA VAL A 272 -16.82 -4.44 -13.23
C VAL A 272 -15.97 -3.36 -13.93
N LEU A 273 -15.69 -2.25 -13.26
CA LEU A 273 -14.86 -1.17 -13.82
C LEU A 273 -13.44 -1.63 -14.16
N GLN A 274 -12.84 -2.47 -13.31
CA GLN A 274 -11.53 -3.06 -13.55
C GLN A 274 -11.53 -3.95 -14.80
N ALA A 275 -12.58 -4.76 -14.99
CA ALA A 275 -12.71 -5.63 -16.16
C ALA A 275 -12.99 -4.86 -17.45
N GLU A 276 -13.65 -3.69 -17.37
CA GLU A 276 -13.89 -2.79 -18.51
C GLU A 276 -12.61 -2.08 -18.98
N GLY A 277 -11.59 -1.98 -18.13
CA GLY A 277 -10.26 -1.50 -18.52
C GLY A 277 -10.18 0.00 -18.83
N ILE A 278 -11.15 0.81 -18.38
CA ILE A 278 -11.13 2.28 -18.55
C ILE A 278 -9.96 2.89 -17.77
N ALA A 279 -9.73 2.42 -16.54
CA ALA A 279 -8.62 2.81 -15.68
C ALA A 279 -8.26 1.65 -14.73
N PRO A 280 -7.02 1.56 -14.25
CA PRO A 280 -6.69 0.69 -13.12
C PRO A 280 -7.50 1.10 -11.89
N ILE A 281 -8.13 0.15 -11.20
CA ILE A 281 -9.02 0.42 -10.06
C ILE A 281 -8.34 0.01 -8.75
N ALA A 282 -8.47 0.87 -7.73
CA ALA A 282 -8.00 0.58 -6.38
C ALA A 282 -9.16 0.54 -5.35
N ALA A 283 -9.04 -0.34 -4.35
CA ALA A 283 -9.97 -0.39 -3.21
C ALA A 283 -9.38 0.28 -1.96
N ASP A 284 -10.16 1.13 -1.27
CA ASP A 284 -9.86 1.68 0.07
C ASP A 284 -11.02 1.37 1.03
N GLU A 285 -12.15 2.07 0.89
CA GLU A 285 -13.35 1.92 1.72
C GLU A 285 -13.82 0.46 1.79
N SER A 286 -13.78 -0.27 0.67
CA SER A 286 -14.14 -1.69 0.60
C SER A 286 -13.30 -2.58 1.53
N ILE A 287 -12.11 -2.15 1.93
CA ILE A 287 -11.23 -2.87 2.86
C ILE A 287 -11.37 -2.30 4.27
N ARG A 288 -11.10 -1.00 4.45
CA ARG A 288 -10.96 -0.41 5.79
C ARG A 288 -12.28 -0.29 6.55
N LEU A 289 -13.41 -0.26 5.86
CA LEU A 289 -14.75 -0.24 6.47
C LEU A 289 -15.43 -1.61 6.49
N ALA A 290 -14.86 -2.62 5.83
CA ALA A 290 -15.41 -3.97 5.85
C ALA A 290 -15.52 -4.49 7.30
N PRO A 291 -16.55 -5.30 7.62
CA PRO A 291 -16.62 -6.00 8.90
C PRO A 291 -15.41 -6.90 9.14
N ASP A 292 -14.94 -7.59 8.11
CA ASP A 292 -13.72 -8.40 8.10
C ASP A 292 -12.75 -7.92 7.00
N PRO A 293 -11.73 -7.11 7.33
CA PRO A 293 -10.75 -6.63 6.37
C PRO A 293 -9.91 -7.73 5.74
N ALA A 294 -9.64 -8.82 6.47
CA ALA A 294 -8.83 -9.92 5.93
C ALA A 294 -9.61 -10.66 4.84
N LEU A 295 -10.93 -10.84 5.04
CA LEU A 295 -11.82 -11.31 3.97
C LEU A 295 -11.89 -10.32 2.81
N ALA A 296 -12.09 -9.02 3.08
CA ALA A 296 -12.17 -8.01 2.03
C ALA A 296 -10.89 -7.94 1.17
N ILE A 297 -9.70 -8.08 1.76
CA ILE A 297 -8.45 -8.16 1.01
C ILE A 297 -8.46 -9.38 0.06
N ARG A 298 -8.90 -10.55 0.54
CA ARG A 298 -9.03 -11.75 -0.32
C ARG A 298 -9.98 -11.50 -1.49
N GLU A 299 -11.11 -10.85 -1.23
CA GLU A 299 -12.10 -10.54 -2.26
C GLU A 299 -11.55 -9.53 -3.28
N VAL A 300 -10.78 -8.53 -2.84
CA VAL A 300 -10.10 -7.57 -3.71
C VAL A 300 -9.08 -8.26 -4.61
N VAL A 301 -8.28 -9.19 -4.07
CA VAL A 301 -7.34 -10.00 -4.85
C VAL A 301 -8.09 -10.89 -5.85
N ALA A 302 -9.16 -11.55 -5.42
CA ALA A 302 -9.98 -12.41 -6.28
C ALA A 302 -10.70 -11.62 -7.40
N ALA A 303 -11.05 -10.36 -7.14
CA ALA A 303 -11.62 -9.45 -8.12
C ALA A 303 -10.60 -8.95 -9.16
N GLY A 304 -9.31 -9.19 -8.95
CA GLY A 304 -8.26 -8.76 -9.88
C GLY A 304 -8.08 -7.25 -9.96
N LEU A 305 -8.40 -6.51 -8.89
CA LEU A 305 -8.19 -5.05 -8.86
C LEU A 305 -6.72 -4.71 -9.00
N ALA A 306 -6.41 -3.59 -9.66
CA ALA A 306 -5.04 -3.18 -9.93
C ALA A 306 -4.27 -2.77 -8.65
N ALA A 307 -4.96 -2.22 -7.65
CA ALA A 307 -4.33 -1.82 -6.39
C ALA A 307 -5.25 -1.97 -5.17
N MET A 308 -4.64 -1.98 -4.00
CA MET A 308 -5.31 -1.92 -2.71
C MET A 308 -4.65 -0.91 -1.79
N VAL A 309 -5.47 -0.09 -1.14
CA VAL A 309 -5.03 0.92 -0.19
C VAL A 309 -5.14 0.34 1.21
N ILE A 310 -4.01 0.25 1.89
CA ILE A 310 -3.90 -0.37 3.21
C ILE A 310 -3.57 0.68 4.25
N LYS A 311 -4.43 0.75 5.27
CA LYS A 311 -4.25 1.65 6.41
C LYS A 311 -4.05 0.78 7.64
N ALA A 312 -2.90 0.90 8.30
CA ALA A 312 -2.48 -0.02 9.36
C ALA A 312 -3.53 -0.14 10.47
N MET A 313 -4.00 0.98 11.01
CA MET A 313 -4.85 0.99 12.21
C MET A 313 -6.25 0.39 11.99
N PRO A 314 -6.97 0.68 10.88
CA PRO A 314 -8.19 -0.06 10.53
C PRO A 314 -8.04 -1.58 10.46
N LEU A 315 -6.83 -2.07 10.17
CA LEU A 315 -6.49 -3.49 10.05
C LEU A 315 -5.82 -4.06 11.32
N ARG A 316 -6.01 -3.41 12.48
CA ARG A 316 -5.43 -3.83 13.77
C ARG A 316 -3.90 -3.69 13.85
N GLY A 317 -3.36 -2.71 13.16
CA GLY A 317 -1.94 -2.32 13.21
C GLY A 317 -1.07 -3.00 12.14
N PRO A 318 0.22 -2.61 12.06
CA PRO A 318 1.13 -3.04 10.98
C PRO A 318 1.28 -4.55 10.86
N ALA A 319 1.51 -5.27 11.97
CA ALA A 319 1.72 -6.72 11.94
C ALA A 319 0.49 -7.48 11.41
N ALA A 320 -0.70 -7.15 11.94
CA ALA A 320 -1.95 -7.79 11.53
C ALA A 320 -2.30 -7.45 10.07
N ALA A 321 -2.06 -6.21 9.63
CA ALA A 321 -2.23 -5.82 8.25
C ALA A 321 -1.35 -6.64 7.30
N LEU A 322 -0.06 -6.79 7.61
CA LEU A 322 0.85 -7.60 6.80
C LEU A 322 0.44 -9.07 6.79
N GLN A 323 0.03 -9.62 7.94
CA GLN A 323 -0.44 -11.01 8.01
C GLN A 323 -1.65 -11.25 7.11
N ALA A 324 -2.64 -10.33 7.14
CA ALA A 324 -3.83 -10.42 6.30
C ALA A 324 -3.48 -10.36 4.81
N LEU A 325 -2.57 -9.46 4.41
CA LEU A 325 -2.05 -9.37 3.05
C LEU A 325 -1.34 -10.65 2.62
N ALA A 326 -0.38 -11.12 3.42
CA ALA A 326 0.38 -12.33 3.12
C ALA A 326 -0.51 -13.56 2.96
N GLN A 327 -1.51 -13.72 3.84
CA GLN A 327 -2.48 -14.81 3.74
C GLN A 327 -3.32 -14.73 2.46
N ALA A 328 -3.82 -13.54 2.10
CA ALA A 328 -4.61 -13.36 0.90
C ALA A 328 -3.80 -13.63 -0.37
N MET A 329 -2.59 -13.08 -0.45
CA MET A 329 -1.69 -13.31 -1.59
C MET A 329 -1.27 -14.77 -1.70
N ALA A 330 -0.95 -15.44 -0.58
CA ALA A 330 -0.58 -16.85 -0.59
C ALA A 330 -1.73 -17.75 -1.06
N GLN A 331 -2.98 -17.43 -0.71
CA GLN A 331 -4.14 -18.20 -1.17
C GLN A 331 -4.44 -18.00 -2.65
N ALA A 332 -4.31 -16.77 -3.14
CA ALA A 332 -4.62 -16.43 -4.53
C ALA A 332 -3.54 -16.89 -5.53
N PHE A 333 -2.27 -16.88 -5.09
CA PHE A 333 -1.11 -17.15 -5.95
C PHE A 333 -0.32 -18.40 -5.53
N ALA A 334 -0.95 -19.34 -4.82
CA ALA A 334 -0.31 -20.62 -4.52
C ALA A 334 0.02 -21.36 -5.84
N PRO A 335 1.25 -21.87 -6.02
CA PRO A 335 1.60 -22.62 -7.22
C PRO A 335 0.67 -23.83 -7.38
N THR A 336 0.14 -24.02 -8.59
CA THR A 336 -0.87 -25.01 -9.00
C THR A 336 -0.42 -26.48 -8.89
N VAL A 337 0.60 -26.80 -8.10
CA VAL A 337 1.05 -28.18 -7.85
C VAL A 337 0.25 -28.74 -6.68
N ARG A 338 -1.04 -29.05 -6.91
CA ARG A 338 -1.81 -30.10 -6.18
C ARG A 338 -3.31 -30.22 -6.51
N ARG A 339 -3.86 -29.50 -7.52
CA ARG A 339 -5.27 -29.72 -7.91
C ARG A 339 -5.49 -30.90 -8.86
N GLN A 340 -4.47 -31.37 -9.57
CA GLN A 340 -4.62 -32.50 -10.51
C GLN A 340 -4.66 -33.88 -9.84
N GLU A 341 -4.20 -34.04 -8.59
CA GLU A 341 -4.19 -35.36 -7.94
C GLU A 341 -5.53 -35.72 -7.27
N SER A 342 -6.49 -34.79 -7.17
CA SER A 342 -7.80 -35.05 -6.54
C SER A 342 -8.88 -35.53 -7.51
N LEU A 343 -8.63 -35.49 -8.84
CA LEU A 343 -9.55 -36.02 -9.87
C LEU A 343 -9.13 -37.39 -10.43
N GLY A 344 -8.00 -37.95 -9.97
CA GLY A 344 -7.45 -39.22 -10.46
C GLY A 344 -7.79 -40.48 -9.64
N PHE A 345 -8.57 -40.38 -8.56
CA PHE A 345 -8.85 -41.53 -7.67
C PHE A 345 -10.34 -41.79 -7.38
N ALA A 346 -11.27 -41.23 -8.17
CA ALA A 346 -12.71 -41.44 -7.99
C ALA A 346 -13.35 -42.33 -9.08
N THR A 347 -12.57 -43.14 -9.79
CA THR A 347 -13.09 -44.16 -10.72
C THR A 347 -12.53 -45.54 -10.40
N GLN A 348 -12.85 -46.06 -9.20
CA GLN A 348 -12.91 -47.51 -9.00
C GLN A 348 -13.67 -47.86 -7.71
N GLY A 349 -14.90 -48.36 -7.91
CA GLY A 349 -15.58 -49.29 -7.01
C GLY A 349 -16.10 -48.73 -5.70
N PHE A 350 -17.39 -48.42 -5.63
CA PHE A 350 -18.35 -49.31 -4.98
C PHE A 350 -19.79 -48.91 -5.33
N LEU A 351 -20.53 -49.90 -5.81
CA LEU A 351 -21.96 -49.91 -6.11
C LEU A 351 -22.79 -50.17 -4.84
N LEU A 352 -24.05 -49.71 -4.87
CA LEU A 352 -25.20 -50.09 -4.02
C LEU A 352 -25.09 -49.63 -2.55
N GLU A 353 -26.11 -49.09 -1.87
CA GLU A 353 -27.55 -49.31 -1.97
C GLU A 353 -28.31 -48.22 -1.18
N THR A 354 -29.56 -48.01 -1.56
CA THR A 354 -30.63 -47.20 -0.95
C THR A 354 -30.79 -47.34 0.58
N ALA A 355 -31.09 -46.23 1.30
CA ALA A 355 -32.29 -46.05 2.16
C ALA A 355 -32.14 -44.93 3.22
N ASN A 356 -33.00 -43.90 3.08
CA ASN A 356 -33.91 -43.31 4.08
C ASN A 356 -33.46 -42.92 5.52
N ARG A 357 -33.77 -41.64 5.82
CA ARG A 357 -34.47 -41.08 7.00
C ARG A 357 -33.78 -40.89 8.38
N ASP A 358 -33.88 -39.63 8.80
CA ASP A 358 -34.30 -39.11 10.12
C ASP A 358 -33.31 -38.97 11.30
N CYS A 359 -33.52 -37.81 11.97
CA CYS A 359 -33.32 -37.48 13.37
C CYS A 359 -32.07 -36.71 13.84
N PHE A 360 -32.34 -35.43 14.15
CA PHE A 360 -31.82 -34.64 15.28
C PHE A 360 -31.69 -35.44 16.61
N ARG A 361 -30.61 -35.16 17.36
CA ARG A 361 -30.41 -35.14 18.84
C ARG A 361 -28.90 -34.93 19.05
N GLY A 362 -28.32 -34.11 19.92
CA GLY A 362 -28.74 -33.50 21.16
C GLY A 362 -27.61 -33.71 22.19
N ALA A 363 -27.19 -32.63 22.87
CA ALA A 363 -26.57 -32.59 24.21
C ALA A 363 -25.08 -33.01 24.43
N SER A 364 -24.25 -32.01 24.70
CA SER A 364 -23.48 -31.75 25.94
C SER A 364 -23.18 -32.86 26.97
N ALA A 365 -21.90 -33.02 27.37
CA ALA A 365 -21.37 -33.28 28.73
C ALA A 365 -19.81 -33.25 28.70
N GLN A 366 -19.09 -32.31 29.33
CA GLN A 366 -18.61 -32.20 30.72
C GLN A 366 -17.56 -33.22 31.23
N ARG A 367 -16.48 -32.65 31.82
CA ARG A 367 -15.45 -33.17 32.77
C ARG A 367 -14.38 -34.10 32.18
N GLY A 368 -13.07 -33.98 32.47
CA GLY A 368 -12.30 -33.22 33.46
C GLY A 368 -11.27 -34.18 34.08
N PHE A 369 -9.96 -33.88 34.02
CA PHE A 369 -8.93 -34.36 34.95
C PHE A 369 -7.64 -33.53 34.80
N GLY A 370 -7.06 -33.16 35.94
CA GLY A 370 -5.80 -32.42 36.05
C GLY A 370 -4.56 -33.32 36.11
N GLY A 371 -3.38 -32.70 36.02
CA GLY A 371 -2.07 -33.32 36.22
C GLY A 371 -0.94 -32.42 35.71
N ASP A 372 0.08 -32.26 36.55
CA ASP A 372 1.14 -31.25 36.53
C ASP A 372 2.09 -31.17 35.31
N ALA A 373 2.72 -29.99 35.24
CA ALA A 373 3.74 -29.57 34.29
C ALA A 373 5.02 -30.44 34.29
N LYS A 374 5.45 -30.83 33.08
CA LYS A 374 6.84 -30.84 32.57
C LYS A 374 6.90 -31.55 31.22
N SER A 375 6.79 -30.78 30.14
CA SER A 375 7.34 -31.02 28.78
C SER A 375 6.53 -30.19 27.79
N LEU A 376 7.19 -29.26 27.09
CA LEU A 376 6.62 -28.55 25.95
C LEU A 376 6.57 -29.51 24.75
N PRO A 377 5.40 -29.78 24.15
CA PRO A 377 5.35 -30.36 22.81
C PRO A 377 5.34 -29.25 21.76
N SER A 378 6.16 -29.47 20.74
CA SER A 378 6.35 -28.71 19.50
C SER A 378 5.03 -28.39 18.74
N PRO A 379 5.03 -27.45 17.76
CA PRO A 379 3.82 -26.78 17.32
C PRO A 379 2.77 -27.70 16.66
N ILE A 380 1.54 -27.43 17.06
CA ILE A 380 0.29 -28.05 16.63
C ILE A 380 0.16 -28.02 15.11
N ARG A 381 0.08 -29.21 14.48
CA ARG A 381 -0.38 -29.37 13.10
C ARG A 381 -1.91 -29.27 13.09
N PHE A 382 -2.46 -28.23 12.48
CA PHE A 382 -3.89 -28.16 12.21
C PHE A 382 -4.24 -29.10 11.06
N HIS A 383 -4.96 -30.18 11.36
CA HIS A 383 -5.70 -30.91 10.34
C HIS A 383 -6.92 -30.06 9.93
N ALA A 384 -6.95 -29.66 8.67
CA ALA A 384 -8.07 -28.95 8.06
C ALA A 384 -9.33 -29.82 8.14
N ALA A 385 -10.30 -29.40 8.96
CA ALA A 385 -11.66 -29.92 8.88
C ALA A 385 -12.33 -29.31 7.63
N THR A 386 -12.86 -30.18 6.80
CA THR A 386 -13.55 -29.88 5.55
C THR A 386 -14.84 -29.09 5.82
N ALA A 387 -14.83 -27.81 5.47
CA ALA A 387 -16.05 -27.03 5.33
C ALA A 387 -16.64 -27.25 3.94
N VAL A 388 -17.86 -27.79 3.90
CA VAL A 388 -18.65 -27.96 2.66
C VAL A 388 -18.96 -26.57 2.08
N PRO A 389 -18.73 -26.31 0.78
CA PRO A 389 -19.08 -25.02 0.18
C PRO A 389 -20.61 -24.85 0.16
N ARG A 390 -21.10 -23.71 0.65
CA ARG A 390 -22.45 -23.24 0.31
C ARG A 390 -22.38 -22.59 -1.07
N GLU A 391 -23.16 -23.13 -2.01
CA GLU A 391 -23.41 -22.53 -3.32
C GLU A 391 -24.05 -21.16 -3.15
N ASN A 392 -23.38 -20.12 -3.63
CA ASN A 392 -23.96 -18.87 -4.14
C ASN A 392 -22.81 -17.98 -4.66
N ASN A 393 -22.22 -18.36 -5.79
CA ASN A 393 -21.49 -17.42 -6.64
C ASN A 393 -22.28 -17.30 -7.94
N ALA A 394 -22.82 -16.11 -8.18
CA ALA A 394 -23.37 -15.72 -9.45
C ALA A 394 -22.34 -15.98 -10.56
N ASP A 395 -22.77 -16.71 -11.58
CA ASP A 395 -22.14 -16.88 -12.90
C ASP A 395 -20.83 -17.70 -13.00
N CYS A 396 -20.78 -18.85 -12.31
CA CYS A 396 -19.91 -19.95 -12.72
C CYS A 396 -20.59 -20.76 -13.84
N GLN A 397 -20.23 -20.53 -15.11
CA GLN A 397 -20.56 -21.48 -16.17
C GLN A 397 -19.61 -22.68 -16.10
N ILE A 398 -20.17 -23.87 -16.00
CA ILE A 398 -19.45 -25.15 -16.06
C ILE A 398 -19.12 -25.42 -17.53
N THR A 399 -17.83 -25.42 -17.88
CA THR A 399 -17.34 -25.95 -19.17
C THR A 399 -16.68 -27.32 -18.96
N GLU A 400 -16.58 -28.14 -20.01
CA GLU A 400 -16.00 -29.50 -19.97
C GLU A 400 -14.55 -29.55 -19.41
N ASP A 401 -13.84 -28.41 -19.36
CA ASP A 401 -12.47 -28.28 -18.83
C ASP A 401 -12.38 -27.83 -17.34
N GLY A 402 -13.48 -27.80 -16.59
CA GLY A 402 -13.50 -27.44 -15.16
C GLY A 402 -13.72 -25.96 -14.83
N ILE A 403 -13.89 -25.64 -13.53
CA ILE A 403 -14.18 -24.29 -13.02
C ILE A 403 -12.91 -23.42 -13.09
N LYS A 404 -12.88 -22.45 -14.00
CA LYS A 404 -11.80 -21.45 -14.10
C LYS A 404 -12.07 -20.21 -13.25
N THR A 405 -11.09 -19.76 -12.47
CA THR A 405 -11.14 -18.46 -11.78
C THR A 405 -10.98 -17.32 -12.79
N ASN A 406 -11.42 -16.09 -12.47
CA ASN A 406 -11.21 -14.93 -13.35
C ASN A 406 -9.72 -14.67 -13.66
N SER A 407 -8.81 -15.05 -12.75
CA SER A 407 -7.36 -15.01 -12.96
C SER A 407 -6.88 -15.92 -14.10
N GLU A 408 -7.57 -17.03 -14.36
CA GLU A 408 -7.26 -17.98 -15.43
C GLU A 408 -7.84 -17.53 -16.78
N ARG A 409 -8.83 -16.62 -16.82
CA ARG A 409 -9.40 -16.07 -18.06
C ARG A 409 -8.58 -14.94 -18.66
N ASN A 410 -7.92 -14.14 -17.83
CA ASN A 410 -7.28 -12.89 -18.28
C ASN A 410 -5.77 -13.01 -18.54
N GLY A 411 -5.14 -14.17 -18.29
CA GLY A 411 -3.71 -14.38 -18.56
C GLY A 411 -2.76 -13.47 -17.76
N THR A 412 -3.26 -12.73 -16.76
CA THR A 412 -2.46 -11.82 -15.94
C THR A 412 -2.36 -12.35 -14.51
N GLU A 413 -1.23 -12.97 -14.18
CA GLU A 413 -0.75 -13.19 -12.80
C GLU A 413 -0.38 -11.87 -12.10
N ALA A 414 -1.00 -10.74 -12.48
CA ALA A 414 -0.64 -9.42 -12.00
C ALA A 414 -1.10 -9.26 -10.55
N ARG A 415 -0.13 -9.24 -9.64
CA ARG A 415 -0.37 -8.95 -8.23
C ARG A 415 -0.84 -7.50 -8.07
N PRO A 416 -1.88 -7.24 -7.26
CA PRO A 416 -2.29 -5.87 -6.99
C PRO A 416 -1.16 -5.09 -6.32
N MET A 417 -1.00 -3.83 -6.72
CA MET A 417 -0.12 -2.90 -6.02
C MET A 417 -0.68 -2.62 -4.62
N VAL A 418 0.18 -2.68 -3.58
CA VAL A 418 -0.22 -2.41 -2.19
C VAL A 418 0.26 -1.01 -1.79
N VAL A 419 -0.66 -0.06 -1.67
CA VAL A 419 -0.33 1.30 -1.26
C VAL A 419 -0.62 1.48 0.23
N VAL A 420 0.42 1.68 1.04
CA VAL A 420 0.22 2.06 2.44
C VAL A 420 -0.22 3.52 2.50
N SER A 421 -1.36 3.77 3.14
CA SER A 421 -1.92 5.12 3.29
C SER A 421 -2.30 5.39 4.74
N SER A 422 -2.17 6.66 5.10
CA SER A 422 -2.66 7.19 6.35
C SER A 422 -4.16 7.45 6.30
N ALA A 423 -4.81 7.35 7.44
CA ALA A 423 -6.21 7.67 7.61
C ALA A 423 -6.41 9.07 8.22
N LEU A 424 -5.53 10.02 7.86
CA LEU A 424 -5.32 11.31 8.55
C LEU A 424 -4.76 11.08 9.95
N ASP A 425 -3.54 10.57 10.01
CA ASP A 425 -2.87 10.16 11.26
C ASP A 425 -1.91 11.26 11.72
N SER A 426 -1.69 11.38 13.04
CA SER A 426 -0.65 12.27 13.58
C SER A 426 0.75 11.69 13.30
N GLY A 427 1.82 12.39 13.69
CA GLY A 427 3.18 11.86 13.58
C GLY A 427 3.37 10.47 14.17
N VAL A 428 2.68 10.15 15.27
CA VAL A 428 2.71 8.82 15.91
C VAL A 428 2.12 7.76 14.97
N GLY A 429 0.92 7.98 14.42
CA GLY A 429 0.29 7.04 13.51
C GLY A 429 0.99 6.95 12.14
N LEU A 430 1.58 8.05 11.65
CA LEU A 430 2.41 8.03 10.45
C LEU A 430 3.60 7.08 10.60
N VAL A 431 4.28 7.09 11.75
CA VAL A 431 5.38 6.16 12.06
C VAL A 431 4.93 4.69 11.98
N ALA A 432 3.72 4.35 12.43
CA ALA A 432 3.17 3.01 12.27
C ALA A 432 2.94 2.64 10.79
N GLY A 433 2.43 3.59 9.99
CA GLY A 433 2.30 3.42 8.54
C GLY A 433 3.65 3.23 7.83
N MET A 434 4.68 3.99 8.24
CA MET A 434 6.04 3.86 7.70
C MET A 434 6.66 2.50 8.03
N SER A 435 6.45 1.98 9.25
CA SER A 435 6.87 0.63 9.62
C SER A 435 6.22 -0.42 8.71
N LEU A 436 4.90 -0.34 8.46
CA LEU A 436 4.22 -1.25 7.53
C LEU A 436 4.79 -1.15 6.11
N ALA A 437 5.04 0.06 5.61
CA ALA A 437 5.64 0.26 4.28
C ALA A 437 7.07 -0.30 4.20
N THR A 438 7.84 -0.18 5.29
CA THR A 438 9.19 -0.75 5.42
C THR A 438 9.14 -2.27 5.28
N MET A 439 8.20 -2.94 5.97
CA MET A 439 8.03 -4.39 5.87
C MET A 439 7.64 -4.87 4.46
N LEU A 440 6.92 -4.05 3.69
CA LEU A 440 6.40 -4.42 2.38
C LEU A 440 7.41 -4.19 1.24
N TYR A 441 8.23 -3.14 1.34
CA TYR A 441 8.98 -2.62 0.19
C TYR A 441 10.46 -2.40 0.42
N GLN A 442 10.95 -2.59 1.65
CA GLN A 442 12.39 -2.59 1.88
C GLN A 442 12.83 -4.03 2.05
N ASP A 443 13.56 -4.54 1.06
CA ASP A 443 14.28 -5.80 1.18
C ASP A 443 15.17 -5.68 2.42
N SER A 444 14.88 -6.50 3.43
CA SER A 444 15.83 -6.79 4.47
C SER A 444 16.99 -7.56 3.84
N ASP A 445 17.97 -6.85 3.29
CA ASP A 445 19.28 -7.42 3.01
C ASP A 445 19.83 -7.95 4.35
N PRO A 446 19.96 -9.28 4.54
CA PRO A 446 20.43 -9.84 5.80
C PRO A 446 21.86 -9.42 6.15
N GLN A 447 22.61 -8.81 5.21
CA GLN A 447 24.00 -8.40 5.43
C GLN A 447 24.20 -7.00 6.03
N THR A 448 23.17 -6.17 6.15
CA THR A 448 23.30 -4.80 6.71
C THR A 448 22.66 -4.61 8.09
N SER A 449 22.20 -5.69 8.74
CA SER A 449 21.91 -5.64 10.18
C SER A 449 23.22 -5.48 10.95
N PRO A 450 23.43 -4.41 11.74
CA PRO A 450 24.60 -4.35 12.60
C PRO A 450 24.46 -5.46 13.63
N SER A 451 25.37 -6.43 13.59
CA SER A 451 25.51 -7.42 14.64
C SER A 451 25.74 -6.68 15.95
N LEU A 452 24.79 -6.81 16.88
CA LEU A 452 24.99 -6.47 18.28
C LEU A 452 25.92 -7.52 18.91
N ALA A 453 27.20 -7.51 18.51
CA ALA A 453 28.28 -8.20 19.18
C ALA A 453 29.63 -7.69 18.65
N GLY A 454 30.33 -6.88 19.45
CA GLY A 454 31.74 -6.59 19.22
C GLY A 454 32.12 -5.14 19.42
N THR A 455 32.63 -4.83 20.61
CA THR A 455 33.44 -3.64 20.91
C THR A 455 34.55 -3.43 19.88
N GLN A 456 34.52 -2.33 19.12
CA GLN A 456 35.73 -1.67 18.64
C GLN A 456 35.56 -0.15 18.56
N LYS A 457 36.52 0.56 19.16
CA LYS A 457 36.74 2.00 19.04
C LYS A 457 37.14 2.33 17.60
N SER A 458 36.55 3.36 17.00
CA SER A 458 37.15 4.07 15.86
C SER A 458 36.98 5.58 16.01
N ALA A 459 37.97 6.29 15.47
CA ALA A 459 38.37 7.67 15.76
C ALA A 459 37.51 8.73 15.03
N PRO A 460 37.60 10.02 15.41
CA PRO A 460 36.81 11.09 14.79
C PRO A 460 37.47 11.53 13.48
N GLY A 461 36.81 11.34 12.33
CA GLY A 461 37.36 11.87 11.08
C GLY A 461 36.74 11.48 9.74
N GLU A 462 35.80 10.53 9.65
CA GLU A 462 35.24 10.16 8.34
C GLU A 462 33.92 10.88 8.07
N ARG A 463 34.00 11.90 7.19
CA ARG A 463 32.85 12.53 6.56
C ARG A 463 32.09 11.48 5.76
N PHE A 464 30.82 11.27 6.10
CA PHE A 464 29.85 10.57 5.26
C PHE A 464 29.80 11.24 3.87
N SER A 465 30.18 10.50 2.82
CA SER A 465 29.97 10.91 1.43
C SER A 465 28.48 10.81 1.07
N PRO A 466 27.88 11.84 0.44
CA PRO A 466 26.44 11.91 0.17
C PRO A 466 26.09 11.25 -1.18
N SER A 467 26.27 9.95 -1.31
CA SER A 467 25.93 9.21 -2.55
C SER A 467 24.84 8.14 -2.38
N ILE A 468 23.93 8.31 -1.40
CA ILE A 468 22.66 7.57 -1.38
C ILE A 468 21.66 8.33 -2.27
N MET A 469 21.91 8.35 -3.60
CA MET A 469 20.86 8.73 -4.54
C MET A 469 20.01 7.51 -4.87
N ASN A 470 18.94 7.40 -4.09
CA ASN A 470 17.59 7.05 -4.53
C ASN A 470 17.23 5.59 -4.86
N PRO A 471 17.14 4.69 -3.85
CA PRO A 471 16.18 3.59 -3.93
C PRO A 471 14.81 4.13 -3.50
N GLN A 472 14.08 4.82 -4.39
CA GLN A 472 12.65 5.00 -4.15
C GLN A 472 12.03 3.59 -4.11
N PRO A 473 11.22 3.21 -3.11
CA PRO A 473 10.31 2.09 -3.33
C PRO A 473 9.54 2.37 -4.62
N SER A 474 9.35 1.35 -5.46
CA SER A 474 8.66 1.47 -6.76
C SER A 474 7.24 2.03 -6.64
N VAL A 475 6.69 2.09 -5.41
CA VAL A 475 5.36 2.56 -5.06
C VAL A 475 5.44 3.79 -4.15
N ALA A 476 4.79 4.88 -4.55
CA ALA A 476 4.62 6.06 -3.71
C ALA A 476 3.52 5.84 -2.64
N MET A 477 3.79 6.17 -1.38
CA MET A 477 2.88 5.93 -0.25
C MET A 477 1.95 7.11 0.04
N GLY A 478 0.74 6.80 0.50
CA GLY A 478 -0.29 7.77 0.90
C GLY A 478 -0.13 8.28 2.34
N LEU A 479 1.11 8.51 2.78
CA LEU A 479 1.47 8.91 4.16
C LEU A 479 1.74 10.43 4.28
N GLY A 480 1.39 11.23 3.27
CA GLY A 480 1.59 12.68 3.25
C GLY A 480 0.56 13.51 4.03
N THR A 481 -0.34 12.90 4.82
CA THR A 481 -1.44 13.63 5.48
C THR A 481 -0.99 14.57 6.61
N GLY A 482 0.23 14.42 7.13
CA GLY A 482 0.83 15.36 8.08
C GLY A 482 0.88 16.81 7.57
N ARG A 483 0.94 17.04 6.25
CA ARG A 483 0.86 18.39 5.66
C ARG A 483 -0.48 19.10 5.88
N LEU A 484 -1.52 18.35 6.22
CA LEU A 484 -2.86 18.89 6.50
C LEU A 484 -2.99 19.40 7.93
N MET A 485 -1.97 19.22 8.79
CA MET A 485 -2.01 19.56 10.21
C MET A 485 -1.32 20.89 10.51
N ARG A 486 -1.91 21.72 11.39
CA ARG A 486 -1.34 22.98 11.88
C ARG A 486 -0.50 22.76 13.13
N GLY A 487 0.52 21.92 13.02
CA GLY A 487 1.40 21.57 14.12
C GLY A 487 1.53 20.07 14.32
N GLY A 488 2.02 19.68 15.49
CA GLY A 488 2.35 18.30 15.82
C GLY A 488 2.43 18.07 17.32
N ILE A 489 2.33 16.81 17.73
CA ILE A 489 2.33 16.36 19.12
C ILE A 489 3.65 15.71 19.54
N LEU A 490 4.58 15.54 18.62
CA LEU A 490 5.93 15.05 18.89
C LEU A 490 6.91 16.21 19.06
N VAL A 491 7.99 15.95 19.80
CA VAL A 491 9.17 16.85 19.88
C VAL A 491 9.82 16.94 18.50
N GLU A 492 9.95 15.80 17.82
CA GLU A 492 10.39 15.70 16.42
C GLU A 492 9.30 14.97 15.62
N GLU A 493 8.63 15.70 14.74
CA GLU A 493 7.66 15.14 13.79
C GLU A 493 8.38 14.47 12.61
N PRO A 494 7.76 13.46 11.95
CA PRO A 494 8.24 12.94 10.67
C PRO A 494 8.47 14.07 9.66
N ARG A 495 9.67 14.12 9.09
CA ARG A 495 10.11 15.24 8.23
C ARG A 495 9.84 14.91 6.77
N LEU A 496 9.41 15.92 6.02
CA LEU A 496 9.16 15.80 4.59
C LEU A 496 10.35 16.37 3.83
N GLU A 497 11.08 15.53 3.12
CA GLU A 497 12.29 15.91 2.40
C GLU A 497 12.29 15.27 1.02
N ASN A 498 12.35 16.09 -0.03
CA ASN A 498 12.48 15.65 -1.43
C ASN A 498 11.49 14.55 -1.85
N GLY A 499 10.20 14.70 -1.47
CA GLY A 499 9.16 13.72 -1.78
C GLY A 499 9.16 12.46 -0.91
N CYS A 500 10.02 12.38 0.09
CA CYS A 500 10.08 11.29 1.06
C CYS A 500 9.60 11.74 2.44
N LEU A 501 9.03 10.81 3.20
CA LEU A 501 8.79 10.94 4.64
C LEU A 501 9.93 10.29 5.40
N ILE A 502 10.60 11.06 6.24
CA ILE A 502 11.73 10.63 7.07
C ILE A 502 11.22 10.44 8.51
N PRO A 503 11.42 9.26 9.11
CA PRO A 503 10.93 9.01 10.47
C PRO A 503 11.81 9.75 11.49
N PRO A 504 11.24 10.13 12.65
CA PRO A 504 12.05 10.59 13.78
C PRO A 504 12.88 9.43 14.33
N ILE A 505 14.06 9.73 14.89
CA ILE A 505 14.96 8.70 15.45
C ILE A 505 14.28 7.96 16.61
N LYS A 506 13.57 8.70 17.46
CA LYS A 506 12.77 8.15 18.57
C LYS A 506 11.56 9.06 18.82
N PRO A 507 10.33 8.60 18.52
CA PRO A 507 9.13 9.38 18.80
C PRO A 507 9.02 9.72 20.29
N GLN A 508 8.88 11.01 20.61
CA GLN A 508 8.67 11.52 21.96
C GLN A 508 7.58 12.58 21.94
N LEU A 509 6.63 12.50 22.88
CA LEU A 509 5.55 13.48 22.98
C LEU A 509 6.09 14.84 23.44
N ASN A 510 5.57 15.91 22.84
CA ASN A 510 5.74 17.27 23.32
C ASN A 510 4.72 17.55 24.43
N LEU A 511 5.16 17.40 25.68
CA LEU A 511 4.30 17.57 26.85
C LEU A 511 4.10 19.04 27.27
N ASP A 512 4.78 19.99 26.62
CA ASP A 512 4.63 21.43 26.86
C ASP A 512 3.44 22.04 26.10
N LEU A 513 2.69 21.23 25.36
CA LEU A 513 1.52 21.67 24.60
C LEU A 513 0.34 22.02 25.53
N PRO A 514 -0.50 22.99 25.13
CA PRO A 514 -1.71 23.29 25.88
C PRO A 514 -2.69 22.11 25.84
N ALA A 515 -3.54 22.01 26.86
CA ALA A 515 -4.58 20.99 26.90
C ALA A 515 -5.69 21.26 25.85
N PRO A 516 -6.28 20.19 25.27
CA PRO A 516 -7.55 20.30 24.54
C PRO A 516 -8.70 20.68 25.47
N ASP A 517 -9.86 20.99 24.88
CA ASP A 517 -11.08 21.24 25.65
C ASP A 517 -11.42 20.03 26.55
N ALA A 518 -11.90 20.31 27.76
CA ALA A 518 -12.38 19.30 28.69
C ALA A 518 -13.53 18.47 28.10
N GLU A 519 -14.37 19.08 27.25
CA GLU A 519 -15.45 18.39 26.55
C GLU A 519 -14.91 17.29 25.62
N LEU A 520 -13.83 17.55 24.89
CA LEU A 520 -13.21 16.55 24.03
C LEU A 520 -12.72 15.34 24.83
N SER A 521 -12.09 15.62 25.98
CA SER A 521 -11.62 14.57 26.89
C SER A 521 -12.78 13.74 27.45
N ALA A 522 -13.90 14.38 27.80
CA ALA A 522 -15.10 13.69 28.27
C ALA A 522 -15.71 12.79 27.19
N ARG A 523 -15.82 13.30 25.95
CA ARG A 523 -16.32 12.53 24.80
C ARG A 523 -15.46 11.32 24.49
N TRP A 524 -14.13 11.45 24.53
CA TRP A 524 -13.22 10.31 24.35
C TRP A 524 -13.35 9.28 25.48
N ARG A 525 -13.57 9.72 26.72
CA ARG A 525 -13.80 8.82 27.85
C ARG A 525 -15.05 7.96 27.65
N GLU A 526 -16.17 8.57 27.29
CA GLU A 526 -17.42 7.86 26.99
C GLU A 526 -17.25 6.89 25.82
N ARG A 527 -16.61 7.35 24.73
CA ARG A 527 -16.38 6.53 23.55
C ARG A 527 -15.49 5.32 23.83
N LEU A 528 -14.43 5.51 24.61
CA LEU A 528 -13.53 4.41 24.97
C LEU A 528 -14.20 3.41 25.91
N GLU A 529 -15.01 3.87 26.86
CA GLU A 529 -15.83 3.00 27.73
C GLU A 529 -16.80 2.11 26.94
N MET A 530 -17.41 2.67 25.89
CA MET A 530 -18.27 1.93 24.96
C MET A 530 -17.47 0.88 24.18
N ILE A 531 -16.33 1.28 23.59
CA ILE A 531 -15.48 0.38 22.79
C ILE A 531 -14.93 -0.77 23.65
N ALA A 532 -14.51 -0.49 24.89
CA ALA A 532 -14.02 -1.49 25.82
C ALA A 532 -15.11 -2.48 26.30
N GLY A 533 -16.39 -2.17 26.07
CA GLY A 533 -17.53 -3.02 26.42
C GLY A 533 -17.97 -3.99 25.33
N ILE A 534 -17.37 -3.91 24.14
CA ILE A 534 -17.61 -4.79 22.99
C ILE A 534 -16.53 -5.86 22.99
#